data_AF-D6ZJN3-F1
#
_entry.id   AF-D6ZJN3-F1
#
_cell.length_a   1.000
_cell.length_b   1.000
_cell.length_c   1.000
_cell.angle_alpha   90.00
_cell.angle_beta   90.00
_cell.angle_gamma   90.00
#
_symmetry.space_group_name_H-M   'P 1'
#
loop_
_entity.id
_entity.type
_entity.pdbx_description
1 polymer ?
#
loop_
_entity_poly.entity_id
_entity_poly.type
_entity_poly.pdbx_seq_one_letter_code
_entity_poly.pdbx_strand_id
1 'polypeptide(L)'
;MGIALIALGLGGALTAAGIHFFANTAQPTTPTATGPVAPALNLSGFDPGNIISDTVFYDYQSMTQADIENFIRNQNAGCVSLSAPCLADYTEDTMDIPASPRCEGYQGAPGESAGAIIYKTAQSCKINPQVLLVLLQKEQGLLTASDERLSPRSYEVATGFACPDGADCDPQYFGFGTQVYYAAAQFQRYRQNPAQFPFHTGITNDIPYSPQASCGSAPVVLANQATAALYNYTPYQPDADLLSGNPGECSSYGNANFYSLFKGWFGDSRR
;
A
#
# COMPACT_ATOMS: atom_id res chain seq x y z
N MET A 1 41.29 35.06 -20.10
CA MET A 1 42.46 35.96 -20.05
C MET A 1 41.98 37.35 -19.63
N GLY A 2 42.51 37.89 -18.53
CA GLY A 2 42.33 39.31 -18.17
C GLY A 2 41.75 39.56 -16.78
N ILE A 3 42.59 39.42 -15.76
CA ILE A 3 42.41 39.87 -14.38
C ILE A 3 42.63 41.39 -14.31
N ALA A 4 41.85 42.13 -13.50
CA ALA A 4 42.37 43.31 -12.78
C ALA A 4 41.50 43.65 -11.56
N LEU A 5 42.13 43.50 -10.38
CA LEU A 5 41.75 44.00 -9.06
C LEU A 5 42.23 45.46 -8.87
N ILE A 6 41.86 46.04 -7.70
CA ILE A 6 42.41 47.19 -6.93
C ILE A 6 41.38 48.33 -6.81
N ALA A 7 41.08 48.99 -5.66
CA ALA A 7 41.35 48.80 -4.24
C ALA A 7 40.56 49.83 -3.39
N LEU A 8 40.47 49.52 -2.09
CA LEU A 8 40.11 50.28 -0.87
C LEU A 8 39.86 51.80 -0.88
N GLY A 9 38.91 52.21 -0.01
CA GLY A 9 38.88 53.50 0.69
C GLY A 9 37.92 53.51 1.89
N LEU A 10 38.48 53.68 3.10
CA LEU A 10 37.79 53.79 4.40
C LEU A 10 37.09 55.15 4.62
N GLY A 11 36.06 55.19 5.45
CA GLY A 11 35.61 56.41 6.13
C GLY A 11 34.27 56.25 6.85
N GLY A 12 34.29 56.17 8.18
CA GLY A 12 33.13 55.87 9.01
C GLY A 12 32.30 57.08 9.49
N ALA A 13 31.22 56.79 10.22
CA ALA A 13 30.66 57.63 11.28
C ALA A 13 29.58 56.84 12.06
N LEU A 14 29.63 56.97 13.39
CA LEU A 14 28.67 56.43 14.36
C LEU A 14 27.35 57.22 14.37
N THR A 15 26.23 56.55 14.66
CA THR A 15 25.30 56.89 15.78
C THR A 15 24.14 55.88 15.86
N ALA A 16 23.73 55.60 17.10
CA ALA A 16 22.85 54.52 17.50
C ALA A 16 21.35 54.78 17.27
N ALA A 17 20.61 53.72 16.95
CA ALA A 17 19.17 53.62 17.21
C ALA A 17 18.82 52.15 17.49
N GLY A 18 18.21 51.89 18.66
CA GLY A 18 17.80 50.56 19.09
C GLY A 18 16.76 49.97 18.15
N ILE A 19 16.98 48.71 17.76
CA ILE A 19 16.01 47.93 16.98
C ILE A 19 15.44 46.86 17.91
N HIS A 20 14.13 46.94 18.12
CA HIS A 20 13.33 45.96 18.84
C HIS A 20 13.53 44.57 18.24
N PHE A 21 13.98 43.61 19.05
CA PHE A 21 13.87 42.19 18.72
C PHE A 21 12.38 41.81 18.81
N PHE A 22 11.65 41.94 17.70
CA PHE A 22 10.44 41.17 17.53
C PHE A 22 10.86 39.72 17.27
N ALA A 23 10.71 38.89 18.29
CA ALA A 23 10.73 37.44 18.15
C ALA A 23 9.55 37.05 17.24
N ASN A 24 9.79 36.97 15.93
CA ASN A 24 8.84 36.38 15.02
C ASN A 24 9.02 34.87 15.12
N THR A 25 8.35 34.26 16.09
CA THR A 25 8.12 32.81 16.11
C THR A 25 7.22 32.48 14.92
N ALA A 26 7.82 32.31 13.75
CA ALA A 26 7.16 31.62 12.66
C ALA A 26 7.01 30.15 13.08
N GLN A 27 5.85 29.83 13.66
CA GLN A 27 5.38 28.45 13.71
C GLN A 27 5.37 27.92 12.28
N PRO A 28 5.99 26.76 11.99
CA PRO A 28 5.74 26.09 10.73
C PRO A 28 4.25 25.69 10.70
N THR A 29 3.45 26.44 9.96
CA THR A 29 2.10 26.04 9.57
C THR A 29 2.23 24.80 8.70
N THR A 30 1.87 23.65 9.25
CA THR A 30 1.68 22.42 8.47
C THR A 30 0.64 22.72 7.38
N PRO A 31 0.89 22.37 6.11
CA PRO A 31 -0.12 22.54 5.07
C PRO A 31 -1.40 21.78 5.45
N THR A 32 -2.54 22.47 5.48
CA THR A 32 -3.86 21.83 5.56
C THR A 32 -4.03 20.96 4.32
N ALA A 33 -3.93 19.64 4.46
CA ALA A 33 -4.07 18.72 3.34
C ALA A 33 -5.49 18.85 2.73
N THR A 34 -5.57 19.24 1.47
CA THR A 34 -6.83 19.44 0.73
C THR A 34 -7.36 18.17 0.05
N GLY A 35 -6.80 16.99 0.36
CA GLY A 35 -7.22 15.71 -0.24
C GLY A 35 -6.81 14.50 0.60
N PRO A 36 -7.15 13.27 0.15
CA PRO A 36 -6.89 12.03 0.87
C PRO A 36 -5.41 11.80 1.22
N VAL A 37 -5.13 11.29 2.43
CA VAL A 37 -3.75 11.02 2.89
C VAL A 37 -3.69 9.64 3.56
N ALA A 38 -2.67 8.86 3.21
CA ALA A 38 -2.42 7.58 3.85
C ALA A 38 -1.80 7.78 5.25
N PRO A 39 -1.94 6.82 6.19
CA PRO A 39 -1.27 6.88 7.47
C PRO A 39 0.25 7.05 7.31
N ALA A 40 0.86 7.82 8.22
CA ALA A 40 2.31 7.95 8.24
C ALA A 40 2.99 6.59 8.47
N LEU A 41 4.15 6.39 7.85
CA LEU A 41 4.93 5.17 7.99
C LEU A 41 5.28 4.91 9.46
N ASN A 42 4.93 3.72 9.96
CA ASN A 42 5.21 3.31 11.32
C ASN A 42 5.60 1.83 11.38
N LEU A 43 6.90 1.57 11.39
CA LEU A 43 7.48 0.23 11.44
C LEU A 43 7.79 -0.27 12.86
N SER A 44 7.35 0.45 13.90
CA SER A 44 7.55 -0.04 15.27
C SER A 44 6.81 -1.37 15.47
N GLY A 45 7.54 -2.37 15.98
CA GLY A 45 7.03 -3.73 16.17
C GLY A 45 6.91 -4.57 14.89
N PHE A 46 7.42 -4.08 13.75
CA PHE A 46 7.56 -4.87 12.53
C PHE A 46 8.42 -6.10 12.82
N ASP A 47 7.92 -7.26 12.41
CA ASP A 47 8.59 -8.55 12.52
C ASP A 47 8.58 -9.19 11.13
N PRO A 48 9.72 -9.35 10.45
CA PRO A 48 9.75 -9.92 9.11
C PRO A 48 9.27 -11.37 9.10
N GLY A 49 9.33 -12.10 10.21
CA GLY A 49 8.85 -13.47 10.32
C GLY A 49 7.37 -13.60 10.66
N ASN A 50 6.71 -12.50 11.07
CA ASN A 50 5.31 -12.51 11.52
C ASN A 50 4.64 -11.15 11.25
N ILE A 51 4.42 -10.85 9.96
CA ILE A 51 3.86 -9.57 9.51
C ILE A 51 2.39 -9.42 9.90
N ILE A 52 1.64 -10.53 9.85
CA ILE A 52 0.20 -10.62 10.14
C ILE A 52 -0.10 -12.06 10.58
N SER A 53 -1.05 -12.25 11.49
CA SER A 53 -1.46 -13.59 11.91
C SER A 53 -2.41 -14.24 10.91
N ASP A 54 -2.45 -15.57 10.85
CA ASP A 54 -3.44 -16.31 10.05
C ASP A 54 -4.87 -15.97 10.50
N THR A 55 -5.11 -15.83 11.80
CA THR A 55 -6.41 -15.45 12.36
C THR A 55 -6.90 -14.12 11.77
N VAL A 56 -6.05 -13.09 11.77
CA VAL A 56 -6.41 -11.79 11.20
C VAL A 56 -6.52 -11.86 9.68
N PHE A 57 -5.58 -12.51 8.98
CA PHE A 57 -5.55 -12.52 7.52
C PHE A 57 -6.77 -13.20 6.88
N TYR A 58 -7.26 -14.26 7.53
CA TYR A 58 -8.39 -15.05 7.05
C TYR A 58 -9.71 -14.73 7.77
N ASP A 59 -9.76 -13.70 8.61
CA ASP A 59 -11.00 -13.19 9.22
C ASP A 59 -11.84 -12.41 8.20
N TYR A 60 -12.52 -13.15 7.32
CA TYR A 60 -13.40 -12.59 6.30
C TYR A 60 -14.67 -11.94 6.87
N GLN A 61 -14.90 -12.02 8.19
CA GLN A 61 -16.06 -11.42 8.87
C GLN A 61 -15.69 -10.12 9.60
N SER A 62 -14.44 -9.67 9.51
CA SER A 62 -13.92 -8.48 10.20
C SER A 62 -14.62 -7.16 9.84
N MET A 63 -15.28 -7.12 8.68
CA MET A 63 -16.03 -5.95 8.21
C MET A 63 -17.30 -6.40 7.47
N THR A 64 -18.41 -5.71 7.74
CA THR A 64 -19.61 -5.81 6.89
C THR A 64 -19.40 -5.00 5.61
N GLN A 65 -20.26 -5.19 4.58
CA GLN A 65 -20.24 -4.34 3.39
C GLN A 65 -20.34 -2.84 3.75
N ALA A 66 -21.24 -2.50 4.67
CA ALA A 66 -21.42 -1.12 5.11
C ALA A 66 -20.15 -0.55 5.78
N ASP A 67 -19.44 -1.36 6.58
CA ASP A 67 -18.17 -0.94 7.19
C ASP A 67 -17.11 -0.66 6.13
N ILE A 68 -17.04 -1.48 5.07
CA ILE A 68 -16.09 -1.29 3.97
C ILE A 68 -16.41 0.00 3.20
N GLU A 69 -17.67 0.21 2.85
CA GLU A 69 -18.10 1.43 2.14
C GLU A 69 -17.85 2.69 2.98
N ASN A 70 -18.13 2.64 4.29
CA ASN A 70 -17.85 3.74 5.20
C ASN A 70 -16.34 3.99 5.36
N PHE A 71 -15.54 2.94 5.45
CA PHE A 71 -14.09 3.07 5.51
C PHE A 71 -13.54 3.74 4.24
N ILE A 72 -13.95 3.27 3.05
CA ILE A 72 -13.55 3.85 1.78
C ILE A 72 -13.93 5.34 1.75
N ARG A 73 -15.18 5.68 2.08
CA ARG A 73 -15.66 7.08 2.10
C ARG A 73 -14.81 7.96 3.03
N ASN A 74 -14.43 7.45 4.19
CA ASN A 74 -13.59 8.17 5.13
C ASN A 74 -12.17 8.40 4.59
N GLN A 75 -11.54 7.38 4.00
CA GLN A 75 -10.20 7.54 3.41
C GLN A 75 -10.22 8.46 2.17
N ASN A 76 -11.28 8.40 1.37
CA ASN A 76 -11.50 9.25 0.20
C ASN A 76 -12.04 10.66 0.52
N ALA A 77 -12.13 11.05 1.80
CA ALA A 77 -12.62 12.38 2.16
C ALA A 77 -11.78 13.48 1.46
N GLY A 78 -12.45 14.35 0.70
CA GLY A 78 -11.80 15.40 -0.09
C GLY A 78 -11.21 14.92 -1.43
N CYS A 79 -11.48 13.68 -1.84
CA CYS A 79 -11.11 13.19 -3.18
C CYS A 79 -11.82 14.00 -4.27
N VAL A 80 -11.09 14.29 -5.35
CA VAL A 80 -11.61 14.97 -6.54
C VAL A 80 -11.59 14.00 -7.72
N SER A 81 -12.76 13.76 -8.31
CA SER A 81 -12.88 12.96 -9.53
C SER A 81 -12.55 13.81 -10.76
N LEU A 82 -11.62 13.35 -11.59
CA LEU A 82 -11.28 13.96 -12.88
C LEU A 82 -11.43 12.93 -14.02
N SER A 83 -10.34 12.26 -14.38
CA SER A 83 -10.33 11.27 -15.46
C SER A 83 -10.97 9.93 -15.08
N ALA A 84 -11.05 9.67 -13.78
CA ALA A 84 -11.72 8.52 -13.19
C ALA A 84 -12.42 8.94 -11.87
N PRO A 85 -13.49 8.24 -11.46
CA PRO A 85 -14.20 8.57 -10.23
C PRO A 85 -13.36 8.23 -9.01
N CYS A 86 -13.58 8.92 -7.90
CA CYS A 86 -13.12 8.54 -6.57
C CYS A 86 -13.60 7.12 -6.22
N LEU A 87 -12.80 6.34 -5.49
CA LEU A 87 -13.14 4.95 -5.13
C LEU A 87 -14.47 4.85 -4.38
N ALA A 88 -14.80 5.87 -3.57
CA ALA A 88 -16.08 5.95 -2.86
C ALA A 88 -17.30 6.06 -3.79
N ASP A 89 -17.11 6.61 -4.99
CA ASP A 89 -18.15 6.81 -6.01
C ASP A 89 -18.01 5.84 -7.20
N TYR A 90 -16.99 4.97 -7.18
CA TYR A 90 -16.73 4.01 -8.24
C TYR A 90 -17.80 2.92 -8.27
N THR A 91 -18.26 2.61 -9.48
CA THR A 91 -19.15 1.48 -9.76
C THR A 91 -18.70 0.71 -10.99
N GLU A 92 -18.93 -0.60 -11.00
CA GLU A 92 -18.62 -1.49 -12.12
C GLU A 92 -19.76 -2.50 -12.35
N ASP A 93 -20.04 -2.82 -13.61
CA ASP A 93 -20.84 -3.99 -13.96
C ASP A 93 -19.95 -5.22 -13.88
N THR A 94 -20.17 -6.05 -12.87
CA THR A 94 -19.36 -7.25 -12.63
C THR A 94 -19.96 -8.49 -13.31
N MET A 95 -19.12 -9.47 -13.59
CA MET A 95 -19.52 -10.74 -14.20
C MET A 95 -19.53 -11.88 -13.20
N ASP A 96 -20.32 -12.91 -13.50
CA ASP A 96 -20.26 -14.17 -12.77
C ASP A 96 -18.88 -14.82 -12.90
N ILE A 97 -18.33 -15.29 -11.79
CA ILE A 97 -17.12 -16.11 -11.74
C ILE A 97 -17.50 -17.46 -11.13
N PRO A 98 -17.26 -18.60 -11.81
CA PRO A 98 -17.61 -19.90 -11.26
C PRO A 98 -16.81 -20.21 -10.00
N ALA A 99 -17.40 -21.01 -9.11
CA ALA A 99 -16.73 -21.53 -7.94
C ALA A 99 -15.49 -22.35 -8.32
N SER A 100 -14.48 -22.31 -7.45
CA SER A 100 -13.25 -23.09 -7.56
C SER A 100 -12.80 -23.57 -6.18
N PRO A 101 -11.78 -24.43 -6.07
CA PRO A 101 -11.22 -24.78 -4.76
C PRO A 101 -10.71 -23.59 -3.95
N ARG A 102 -10.43 -22.44 -4.61
CA ARG A 102 -9.89 -21.23 -3.99
C ARG A 102 -10.98 -20.32 -3.42
N CYS A 103 -12.11 -20.20 -4.11
CA CYS A 103 -13.19 -19.29 -3.74
C CYS A 103 -14.54 -19.87 -4.15
N GLU A 104 -15.59 -19.56 -3.40
CA GLU A 104 -16.97 -20.07 -3.59
C GLU A 104 -17.69 -19.52 -4.84
N GLY A 105 -17.00 -18.76 -5.68
CA GLY A 105 -17.54 -18.11 -6.87
C GLY A 105 -17.99 -16.68 -6.59
N TYR A 106 -18.31 -15.94 -7.66
CA TYR A 106 -18.79 -14.57 -7.59
C TYR A 106 -20.05 -14.46 -8.43
N GLN A 107 -21.12 -13.93 -7.87
CA GLN A 107 -22.32 -13.62 -8.64
C GLN A 107 -22.23 -12.17 -9.11
N GLY A 108 -22.13 -11.90 -10.40
CA GLY A 108 -22.05 -10.56 -10.96
C GLY A 108 -23.35 -9.76 -10.78
N ALA A 109 -23.24 -8.44 -10.83
CA ALA A 109 -24.37 -7.52 -10.86
C ALA A 109 -23.99 -6.20 -11.55
N PRO A 110 -24.95 -5.48 -12.14
CA PRO A 110 -24.70 -4.15 -12.67
C PRO A 110 -24.49 -3.13 -11.55
N GLY A 111 -23.61 -2.15 -11.79
CA GLY A 111 -23.42 -0.97 -10.94
C GLY A 111 -22.97 -1.28 -9.50
N GLU A 112 -22.16 -2.31 -9.29
CA GLU A 112 -21.66 -2.63 -7.94
C GLU A 112 -20.65 -1.59 -7.46
N SER A 113 -20.81 -1.15 -6.21
CA SER A 113 -19.83 -0.29 -5.55
C SER A 113 -18.52 -1.04 -5.32
N ALA A 114 -17.40 -0.30 -5.19
CA ALA A 114 -16.13 -0.88 -4.79
C ALA A 114 -16.24 -1.66 -3.45
N GLY A 115 -17.03 -1.16 -2.50
CA GLY A 115 -17.26 -1.83 -1.22
C GLY A 115 -18.03 -3.15 -1.33
N ALA A 116 -19.05 -3.21 -2.21
CA ALA A 116 -19.78 -4.44 -2.49
C ALA A 116 -18.86 -5.51 -3.12
N ILE A 117 -18.02 -5.10 -4.07
CA ILE A 117 -17.06 -5.97 -4.75
C ILE A 117 -16.06 -6.58 -3.76
N ILE A 118 -15.48 -5.75 -2.89
CA ILE A 118 -14.54 -6.19 -1.85
C ILE A 118 -15.24 -7.14 -0.87
N TYR A 119 -16.45 -6.79 -0.43
CA TYR A 119 -17.22 -7.62 0.51
C TYR A 119 -17.50 -9.01 -0.08
N LYS A 120 -18.08 -9.07 -1.29
CA LYS A 120 -18.41 -10.34 -1.96
C LYS A 120 -17.17 -11.19 -2.22
N THR A 121 -16.07 -10.56 -2.62
CA THR A 121 -14.79 -11.25 -2.79
C THR A 121 -14.27 -11.82 -1.48
N ALA A 122 -14.29 -11.02 -0.40
CA ALA A 122 -13.87 -11.47 0.93
C ALA A 122 -14.69 -12.67 1.40
N GLN A 123 -16.03 -12.62 1.24
CA GLN A 123 -16.91 -13.74 1.58
C GLN A 123 -16.63 -14.99 0.73
N SER A 124 -16.39 -14.82 -0.57
CA SER A 124 -16.16 -15.94 -1.49
C SER A 124 -14.80 -16.62 -1.26
N CYS A 125 -13.75 -15.83 -1.10
CA CYS A 125 -12.37 -16.30 -0.98
C CYS A 125 -11.91 -16.46 0.47
N LYS A 126 -12.74 -16.16 1.46
CA LYS A 126 -12.41 -16.22 2.91
C LYS A 126 -11.12 -15.45 3.25
N ILE A 127 -11.02 -14.21 2.76
CA ILE A 127 -9.91 -13.27 3.05
C ILE A 127 -10.48 -12.07 3.82
N ASN A 128 -9.74 -11.57 4.81
CA ASN A 128 -10.13 -10.38 5.55
C ASN A 128 -10.26 -9.15 4.63
N PRO A 129 -11.43 -8.45 4.59
CA PRO A 129 -11.61 -7.21 3.82
C PRO A 129 -10.55 -6.13 4.06
N GLN A 130 -10.04 -6.01 5.29
CA GLN A 130 -8.97 -5.07 5.65
C GLN A 130 -7.68 -5.36 4.89
N VAL A 131 -7.35 -6.64 4.66
CA VAL A 131 -6.19 -7.06 3.87
C VAL A 131 -6.36 -6.62 2.42
N LEU A 132 -7.56 -6.77 1.85
CA LEU A 132 -7.84 -6.35 0.47
C LEU A 132 -7.77 -4.82 0.31
N LEU A 133 -8.26 -4.06 1.29
CA LEU A 133 -8.14 -2.60 1.31
C LEU A 133 -6.67 -2.13 1.38
N VAL A 134 -5.85 -2.78 2.21
CA VAL A 134 -4.40 -2.51 2.27
C VAL A 134 -3.72 -2.88 0.97
N LEU A 135 -4.10 -3.98 0.34
CA LEU A 135 -3.54 -4.38 -0.95
C LEU A 135 -3.84 -3.34 -2.04
N LEU A 136 -5.10 -2.90 -2.18
CA LEU A 136 -5.50 -1.87 -3.14
C LEU A 136 -4.70 -0.57 -2.97
N GLN A 137 -4.47 -0.16 -1.72
CA GLN A 137 -3.65 1.01 -1.44
C GLN A 137 -2.18 0.78 -1.80
N LYS A 138 -1.62 -0.37 -1.44
CA LYS A 138 -0.21 -0.66 -1.69
C LYS A 138 0.10 -0.74 -3.19
N GLU A 139 -0.81 -1.29 -3.98
CA GLU A 139 -0.59 -1.59 -5.40
C GLU A 139 -0.93 -0.40 -6.31
N GLN A 140 -2.01 0.34 -6.03
CA GLN A 140 -2.47 1.43 -6.90
C GLN A 140 -2.76 2.74 -6.15
N GLY A 141 -2.60 2.78 -4.83
CA GLY A 141 -2.88 3.99 -4.04
C GLY A 141 -4.36 4.38 -3.98
N LEU A 142 -5.27 3.50 -4.43
CA LEU A 142 -6.67 3.83 -4.75
C LEU A 142 -7.47 4.46 -3.60
N LEU A 143 -7.17 4.12 -2.34
CA LEU A 143 -7.87 4.69 -1.19
C LEU A 143 -7.56 6.17 -0.99
N THR A 144 -6.43 6.64 -1.54
CA THR A 144 -5.92 8.01 -1.37
C THR A 144 -5.60 8.75 -2.67
N ALA A 145 -5.77 8.06 -3.81
CA ALA A 145 -5.65 8.66 -5.12
C ALA A 145 -6.82 9.64 -5.32
N SER A 146 -6.52 10.75 -5.97
CA SER A 146 -7.42 11.86 -6.27
C SER A 146 -6.91 12.51 -7.55
N ASP A 147 -7.69 13.40 -8.15
CA ASP A 147 -7.26 14.30 -9.22
C ASP A 147 -6.52 13.60 -10.36
N GLU A 148 -5.34 14.08 -10.74
CA GLU A 148 -4.55 13.56 -11.87
C GLU A 148 -3.87 12.22 -11.52
N ARG A 149 -3.75 11.89 -10.23
CA ARG A 149 -3.20 10.60 -9.77
C ARG A 149 -4.20 9.46 -9.89
N LEU A 150 -5.47 9.74 -10.16
CA LEU A 150 -6.52 8.75 -10.33
C LEU A 150 -6.88 8.60 -11.81
N SER A 151 -6.64 7.40 -12.36
CA SER A 151 -6.83 7.09 -13.77
C SER A 151 -7.69 5.84 -13.97
N PRO A 152 -8.33 5.65 -15.14
CA PRO A 152 -9.05 4.41 -15.45
C PRO A 152 -8.14 3.17 -15.33
N ARG A 153 -6.86 3.31 -15.71
CA ARG A 153 -5.88 2.23 -15.61
C ARG A 153 -5.68 1.74 -14.17
N SER A 154 -5.76 2.64 -13.19
CA SER A 154 -5.66 2.29 -11.77
C SER A 154 -6.73 1.30 -11.34
N TYR A 155 -7.92 1.32 -11.96
CA TYR A 155 -8.99 0.36 -11.72
C TYR A 155 -8.80 -0.94 -12.51
N GLU A 156 -8.34 -0.86 -13.75
CA GLU A 156 -8.08 -2.04 -14.59
C GLU A 156 -7.05 -2.99 -13.96
N VAL A 157 -6.04 -2.46 -13.26
CA VAL A 157 -4.97 -3.23 -12.60
C VAL A 157 -4.90 -2.96 -11.10
N ALA A 158 -6.05 -2.82 -10.46
CA ALA A 158 -6.24 -2.40 -9.06
C ALA A 158 -5.34 -3.08 -8.02
N THR A 159 -4.90 -4.31 -8.28
CA THR A 159 -4.06 -5.09 -7.37
C THR A 159 -2.71 -5.50 -7.98
N GLY A 160 -2.47 -5.17 -9.25
CA GLY A 160 -1.31 -5.68 -10.00
C GLY A 160 -1.36 -7.19 -10.28
N PHE A 161 -2.51 -7.85 -10.07
CA PHE A 161 -2.64 -9.27 -10.37
C PHE A 161 -2.47 -9.50 -11.88
N ALA A 162 -1.63 -10.48 -12.22
CA ALA A 162 -1.23 -10.79 -13.60
C ALA A 162 -0.54 -9.63 -14.36
N CYS A 163 0.16 -8.75 -13.62
CA CYS A 163 1.06 -7.73 -14.16
C CYS A 163 2.52 -8.08 -13.84
N PRO A 164 3.18 -8.94 -14.64
CA PRO A 164 4.59 -9.27 -14.43
C PRO A 164 5.50 -8.06 -14.70
N ASP A 165 6.56 -7.92 -13.90
CA ASP A 165 7.57 -6.89 -14.12
C ASP A 165 8.22 -7.03 -15.50
N GLY A 166 8.31 -5.91 -16.24
CA GLY A 166 8.96 -5.86 -17.55
C GLY A 166 8.15 -6.50 -18.69
N ALA A 167 6.88 -6.83 -18.47
CA ALA A 167 5.98 -7.35 -19.49
C ALA A 167 4.57 -6.73 -19.36
N ASP A 168 3.75 -6.92 -20.39
CA ASP A 168 2.37 -6.42 -20.38
C ASP A 168 1.52 -7.21 -19.38
N CYS A 169 0.63 -6.50 -18.69
CA CYS A 169 -0.38 -7.13 -17.87
C CYS A 169 -1.34 -7.95 -18.75
N ASP A 170 -1.77 -9.10 -18.24
CA ASP A 170 -2.70 -9.97 -18.96
C ASP A 170 -4.12 -9.36 -19.00
N PRO A 171 -4.64 -8.99 -20.20
CA PRO A 171 -5.91 -8.29 -20.34
C PRO A 171 -7.12 -9.08 -19.85
N GLN A 172 -7.02 -10.41 -19.75
CA GLN A 172 -8.13 -11.23 -19.24
C GLN A 172 -8.45 -10.94 -17.76
N TYR A 173 -7.51 -10.32 -17.04
CA TYR A 173 -7.66 -9.98 -15.63
C TYR A 173 -7.93 -8.49 -15.40
N PHE A 174 -8.23 -7.71 -16.43
CA PHE A 174 -8.58 -6.31 -16.25
C PHE A 174 -9.96 -6.12 -15.61
N GLY A 175 -10.12 -5.02 -14.90
CA GLY A 175 -11.34 -4.63 -14.19
C GLY A 175 -11.17 -4.73 -12.68
N PHE A 176 -11.79 -3.82 -11.93
CA PHE A 176 -11.58 -3.71 -10.49
C PHE A 176 -12.07 -4.97 -9.77
N GLY A 177 -13.27 -5.46 -10.11
CA GLY A 177 -13.82 -6.70 -9.58
C GLY A 177 -12.96 -7.93 -9.90
N THR A 178 -12.50 -8.04 -11.14
CA THR A 178 -11.62 -9.14 -11.58
C THR A 178 -10.29 -9.12 -10.80
N GLN A 179 -9.66 -7.96 -10.68
CA GLN A 179 -8.40 -7.77 -9.95
C GLN A 179 -8.55 -8.15 -8.47
N VAL A 180 -9.56 -7.61 -7.78
CA VAL A 180 -9.80 -7.88 -6.36
C VAL A 180 -10.08 -9.37 -6.13
N TYR A 181 -10.93 -10.00 -6.96
CA TYR A 181 -11.26 -11.42 -6.85
C TYR A 181 -10.04 -12.32 -7.05
N TYR A 182 -9.28 -12.12 -8.13
CA TYR A 182 -8.17 -13.01 -8.44
C TYR A 182 -6.93 -12.79 -7.54
N ALA A 183 -6.73 -11.58 -7.00
CA ALA A 183 -5.75 -11.36 -5.94
C ALA A 183 -6.12 -12.14 -4.66
N ALA A 184 -7.40 -12.11 -4.24
CA ALA A 184 -7.87 -12.90 -3.10
C ALA A 184 -7.75 -14.41 -3.36
N ALA A 185 -8.10 -14.87 -4.56
CA ALA A 185 -7.93 -16.25 -4.98
C ALA A 185 -6.44 -16.66 -5.02
N GLN A 186 -5.53 -15.73 -5.33
CA GLN A 186 -4.10 -15.99 -5.33
C GLN A 186 -3.57 -16.21 -3.90
N PHE A 187 -4.07 -15.47 -2.90
CA PHE A 187 -3.76 -15.76 -1.49
C PHE A 187 -4.23 -17.15 -1.05
N GLN A 188 -5.41 -17.58 -1.53
CA GLN A 188 -5.88 -18.95 -1.32
C GLN A 188 -4.98 -19.99 -1.99
N ARG A 189 -4.49 -19.69 -3.20
CA ARG A 189 -3.57 -20.57 -3.91
C ARG A 189 -2.25 -20.74 -3.14
N TYR A 190 -1.68 -19.66 -2.58
CA TYR A 190 -0.48 -19.74 -1.74
C TYR A 190 -0.69 -20.64 -0.53
N ARG A 191 -1.85 -20.55 0.12
CA ARG A 191 -2.21 -21.40 1.27
C ARG A 191 -2.43 -22.87 0.90
N GLN A 192 -3.11 -23.13 -0.22
CA GLN A 192 -3.50 -24.48 -0.60
C GLN A 192 -2.36 -25.26 -1.27
N ASN A 193 -1.45 -24.58 -1.96
CA ASN A 193 -0.38 -25.20 -2.73
C ASN A 193 0.99 -24.58 -2.39
N PRO A 194 1.40 -24.53 -1.11
CA PRO A 194 2.58 -23.79 -0.68
C PRO A 194 3.86 -24.25 -1.40
N ALA A 195 3.98 -25.55 -1.69
CA ALA A 195 5.12 -26.15 -2.40
C ALA A 195 5.35 -25.63 -3.84
N GLN A 196 4.40 -24.89 -4.42
CA GLN A 196 4.55 -24.28 -5.75
C GLN A 196 5.21 -22.90 -5.71
N PHE A 197 5.54 -22.37 -4.53
CA PHE A 197 5.99 -21.00 -4.34
C PHE A 197 7.32 -20.96 -3.58
N PRO A 198 8.12 -19.89 -3.71
CA PRO A 198 9.45 -19.85 -3.13
C PRO A 198 9.46 -19.81 -1.59
N PHE A 199 8.51 -19.09 -0.97
CA PHE A 199 8.54 -18.85 0.48
C PHE A 199 7.57 -19.73 1.26
N HIS A 200 8.07 -20.33 2.33
CA HIS A 200 7.35 -21.33 3.11
C HIS A 200 7.39 -21.07 4.62
N THR A 201 6.34 -21.46 5.33
CA THR A 201 6.25 -21.37 6.79
C THR A 201 7.12 -22.41 7.50
N GLY A 202 7.60 -22.09 8.70
CA GLY A 202 8.31 -23.02 9.60
C GLY A 202 9.76 -23.32 9.21
N ILE A 203 10.23 -22.79 8.09
CA ILE A 203 11.63 -22.90 7.65
C ILE A 203 12.27 -21.51 7.50
N THR A 204 13.60 -21.49 7.48
CA THR A 204 14.35 -20.29 7.13
C THR A 204 14.25 -20.03 5.63
N ASN A 205 13.89 -18.81 5.26
CA ASN A 205 13.84 -18.32 3.88
C ASN A 205 14.78 -17.12 3.77
N ASP A 206 15.56 -17.02 2.70
CA ASP A 206 16.35 -15.82 2.42
C ASP A 206 15.47 -14.80 1.71
N ILE A 207 15.00 -13.79 2.45
CA ILE A 207 14.09 -12.77 1.93
C ILE A 207 14.92 -11.59 1.42
N PRO A 208 14.82 -11.20 0.13
CA PRO A 208 15.58 -10.09 -0.42
C PRO A 208 15.13 -8.73 0.14
N TYR A 209 16.06 -7.78 0.16
CA TYR A 209 15.76 -6.38 0.52
C TYR A 209 15.25 -5.56 -0.66
N SER A 210 15.56 -5.98 -1.89
CA SER A 210 15.27 -5.22 -3.11
C SER A 210 15.19 -6.13 -4.34
N PRO A 211 14.48 -5.72 -5.41
CA PRO A 211 14.61 -6.35 -6.74
C PRO A 211 16.05 -6.33 -7.27
N GLN A 212 16.88 -5.41 -6.78
CA GLN A 212 18.30 -5.37 -7.12
C GLN A 212 19.05 -6.47 -6.37
N ALA A 213 19.50 -7.50 -7.08
CA ALA A 213 20.19 -8.65 -6.48
C ALA A 213 21.45 -8.28 -5.67
N SER A 214 22.13 -7.18 -6.04
CA SER A 214 23.30 -6.66 -5.31
C SER A 214 22.99 -6.19 -3.89
N CYS A 215 21.72 -5.88 -3.57
CA CYS A 215 21.29 -5.52 -2.23
C CYS A 215 21.21 -6.70 -1.27
N GLY A 216 21.24 -7.93 -1.77
CA GLY A 216 21.23 -9.14 -0.96
C GLY A 216 19.89 -9.43 -0.27
N SER A 217 19.97 -10.28 0.75
CA SER A 217 18.84 -10.83 1.50
C SER A 217 19.24 -11.10 2.95
N ALA A 218 18.26 -11.43 3.79
CA ALA A 218 18.52 -11.97 5.13
C ALA A 218 17.62 -13.17 5.44
N PRO A 219 18.11 -14.10 6.29
CA PRO A 219 17.36 -15.28 6.69
C PRO A 219 16.21 -14.90 7.62
N VAL A 220 15.00 -15.36 7.30
CA VAL A 220 13.77 -15.13 8.07
C VAL A 220 13.02 -16.45 8.23
N VAL A 221 12.64 -16.79 9.47
CA VAL A 221 11.73 -17.91 9.73
C VAL A 221 10.29 -17.39 9.69
N LEU A 222 9.49 -17.88 8.75
CA LEU A 222 8.12 -17.41 8.55
C LEU A 222 7.16 -18.17 9.48
N ALA A 223 6.57 -17.46 10.43
CA ALA A 223 5.81 -18.03 11.54
C ALA A 223 4.46 -18.63 11.14
N ASN A 224 3.86 -18.17 10.04
CA ASN A 224 2.52 -18.57 9.62
C ASN A 224 2.33 -18.46 8.10
N GLN A 225 1.20 -18.97 7.62
CA GLN A 225 0.91 -19.08 6.19
C GLN A 225 0.59 -17.71 5.55
N ALA A 226 -0.06 -16.82 6.29
CA ALA A 226 -0.38 -15.46 5.84
C ALA A 226 0.89 -14.63 5.57
N THR A 227 1.87 -14.72 6.47
CA THR A 227 3.17 -14.05 6.30
C THR A 227 3.90 -14.62 5.07
N ALA A 228 3.89 -15.94 4.87
CA ALA A 228 4.45 -16.55 3.66
C ALA A 228 3.71 -16.11 2.38
N ALA A 229 2.38 -15.99 2.44
CA ALA A 229 1.56 -15.53 1.33
C ALA A 229 1.88 -14.08 0.94
N LEU A 230 2.12 -13.19 1.92
CA LEU A 230 2.56 -11.82 1.67
C LEU A 230 3.92 -11.75 0.97
N TYR A 231 4.91 -12.55 1.38
CA TYR A 231 6.18 -12.62 0.65
C TYR A 231 6.06 -13.22 -0.74
N ASN A 232 5.21 -14.23 -0.91
CA ASN A 232 4.95 -14.80 -2.24
C ASN A 232 4.20 -13.83 -3.17
N TYR A 233 3.52 -12.82 -2.62
CA TYR A 233 2.91 -11.72 -3.39
C TYR A 233 3.89 -10.58 -3.64
N THR A 234 4.70 -10.20 -2.64
CA THR A 234 5.69 -9.14 -2.72
C THR A 234 6.94 -9.55 -1.96
N PRO A 235 8.02 -9.95 -2.64
CA PRO A 235 9.10 -10.75 -2.04
C PRO A 235 10.10 -9.94 -1.22
N TYR A 236 9.78 -8.72 -0.76
CA TYR A 236 10.76 -7.81 -0.15
C TYR A 236 10.49 -7.51 1.33
N GLN A 237 11.55 -7.57 2.13
CA GLN A 237 11.60 -7.07 3.50
C GLN A 237 12.35 -5.72 3.56
N PRO A 238 12.08 -4.85 4.55
CA PRO A 238 12.85 -3.62 4.73
C PRO A 238 14.29 -3.92 5.16
N ASP A 239 15.23 -3.11 4.70
CA ASP A 239 16.61 -3.10 5.20
C ASP A 239 16.74 -2.27 6.49
N ALA A 240 17.93 -2.28 7.09
CA ALA A 240 18.21 -1.55 8.32
C ALA A 240 18.03 -0.03 8.15
N ASP A 241 18.35 0.50 6.97
CA ASP A 241 18.23 1.91 6.63
C ASP A 241 16.77 2.36 6.65
N LEU A 242 15.87 1.61 5.98
CA LEU A 242 14.43 1.85 6.03
C LEU A 242 13.87 1.71 7.45
N LEU A 243 14.29 0.69 8.20
CA LEU A 243 13.86 0.50 9.60
C LEU A 243 14.32 1.65 10.51
N SER A 244 15.45 2.30 10.21
CA SER A 244 15.94 3.47 10.93
C SER A 244 15.24 4.78 10.55
N GLY A 245 14.40 4.76 9.50
CA GLY A 245 13.72 5.93 8.95
C GLY A 245 14.55 6.74 7.95
N ASN A 246 15.70 6.24 7.52
CA ASN A 246 16.59 6.88 6.55
C ASN A 246 16.81 5.96 5.35
N PRO A 247 15.81 5.81 4.45
CA PRO A 247 15.90 4.84 3.36
C PRO A 247 17.08 5.13 2.43
N GLY A 248 17.82 4.07 2.09
CA GLY A 248 18.96 4.07 1.17
C GLY A 248 18.62 3.47 -0.20
N GLU A 249 19.65 3.24 -1.02
CA GLU A 249 19.51 2.69 -2.38
C GLU A 249 18.89 1.28 -2.41
N CYS A 250 19.13 0.49 -1.35
CA CYS A 250 18.61 -0.87 -1.21
C CYS A 250 17.27 -0.96 -0.48
N SER A 251 16.74 0.16 0.01
CA SER A 251 15.49 0.17 0.76
C SER A 251 14.30 -0.07 -0.14
N SER A 252 13.63 -1.21 0.07
CA SER A 252 12.31 -1.46 -0.52
C SER A 252 11.23 -1.48 0.55
N TYR A 253 10.14 -0.77 0.29
CA TYR A 253 9.03 -0.71 1.23
C TYR A 253 8.25 -2.01 1.31
N GLY A 254 8.10 -2.78 0.21
CA GLY A 254 7.59 -4.15 0.20
C GLY A 254 6.51 -4.46 1.24
N ASN A 255 6.80 -5.42 2.12
CA ASN A 255 5.91 -5.79 3.24
C ASN A 255 5.94 -4.82 4.42
N ALA A 256 6.93 -3.93 4.51
CA ALA A 256 6.92 -2.83 5.47
C ALA A 256 5.76 -1.86 5.19
N ASN A 257 5.44 -1.61 3.91
CA ASN A 257 4.28 -0.81 3.52
C ASN A 257 2.97 -1.49 3.95
N PHE A 258 2.83 -2.79 3.66
CA PHE A 258 1.64 -3.55 4.09
C PHE A 258 1.44 -3.47 5.60
N TYR A 259 2.48 -3.80 6.38
CA TYR A 259 2.43 -3.73 7.84
C TYR A 259 2.04 -2.34 8.34
N SER A 260 2.69 -1.31 7.82
CA SER A 260 2.45 0.07 8.26
C SER A 260 1.05 0.56 7.93
N LEU A 261 0.53 0.24 6.73
CA LEU A 261 -0.82 0.61 6.30
C LEU A 261 -1.86 -0.11 7.16
N PHE A 262 -1.71 -1.43 7.33
CA PHE A 262 -2.61 -2.21 8.19
C PHE A 262 -2.60 -1.67 9.62
N LYS A 263 -1.41 -1.40 10.18
CA LYS A 263 -1.26 -0.82 11.50
C LYS A 263 -1.89 0.56 11.65
N GLY A 264 -1.69 1.42 10.66
CA GLY A 264 -2.22 2.78 10.67
C GLY A 264 -3.75 2.83 10.61
N TRP A 265 -4.38 1.87 9.95
CA TRP A 265 -5.83 1.84 9.76
C TRP A 265 -6.60 0.95 10.73
N PHE A 266 -6.04 -0.21 11.06
CA PHE A 266 -6.77 -1.28 11.75
C PHE A 266 -6.09 -1.75 13.05
N GLY A 267 -4.86 -1.33 13.31
CA GLY A 267 -4.13 -1.67 14.53
C GLY A 267 -3.22 -2.90 14.40
N ASP A 268 -3.01 -3.63 15.49
CA ASP A 268 -2.05 -4.75 15.51
C ASP A 268 -2.51 -5.89 14.59
N SER A 269 -1.76 -6.16 13.52
CA SER A 269 -2.05 -7.22 12.54
C SER A 269 -1.94 -8.64 13.11
N ARG A 270 -1.57 -8.80 14.38
CA ARG A 270 -1.43 -10.10 15.03
C ARG A 270 -2.51 -10.38 16.07
N ARG A 271 -3.51 -9.51 16.23
CA ARG A 271 -4.56 -9.62 17.26
C ARG A 271 -5.94 -9.27 16.75
#